data_AF-A0A7Y9WIB9-F1
#
_entry.id   AF-A0A7Y9WIB9-F1
#
_cell.length_a   1.000
_cell.length_b   1.000
_cell.length_c   1.000
_cell.angle_alpha   90.00
_cell.angle_beta   90.00
_cell.angle_gamma   90.00
#
_symmetry.space_group_name_H-M   'P 1'
#
loop_
_entity.id
_entity.type
_entity.pdbx_description
1 polymer ?
#
loop_
_entity_poly.entity_id
_entity_poly.type
_entity_poly.pdbx_seq_one_letter_code
_entity_poly.pdbx_strand_id
1 'polypeptide(L)'
;MSGLFYLQDGRSYVGNDVLWWAEKGQGGYTTDMRKARLFTKDEAQQYHNARETDIPWPKEYIDAKTRPAVDMQYIKRDEALQGTGITIIKPTMPPRYVNRCGGCGCFLSDVQVVDSCGCPKCGADNRP
;
A
#
# COMPACT_ATOMS: atom_id res chain seq x y z
N MET A 1 -32.72 -7.97 8.47
CA MET A 1 -32.03 -6.89 9.19
C MET A 1 -31.83 -7.29 10.64
N SER A 2 -30.68 -7.91 10.91
CA SER A 2 -30.21 -8.40 12.22
C SER A 2 -29.98 -7.31 13.26
N GLY A 3 -30.07 -6.02 12.91
CA GLY A 3 -29.86 -4.89 13.82
C GLY A 3 -28.40 -4.72 14.28
N LEU A 4 -27.47 -5.46 13.67
CA LEU A 4 -26.05 -5.43 13.97
C LEU A 4 -25.28 -4.55 12.98
N PHE A 5 -24.18 -3.99 13.46
CA PHE A 5 -23.34 -3.05 12.74
C PHE A 5 -21.86 -3.39 12.89
N TYR A 6 -21.09 -3.11 11.84
CA TYR A 6 -19.64 -2.96 11.93
C TYR A 6 -19.31 -1.48 12.12
N LEU A 7 -18.25 -1.18 12.87
CA LEU A 7 -17.70 0.18 12.96
C LEU A 7 -16.44 0.28 12.13
N GLN A 8 -16.44 1.19 11.16
CA GLN A 8 -15.26 1.58 10.39
C GLN A 8 -14.47 2.64 11.15
N ASP A 9 -13.13 2.56 11.11
CA ASP A 9 -12.27 3.72 11.36
C ASP A 9 -12.04 4.48 10.04
N GLY A 10 -12.69 5.63 9.89
CA GLY A 10 -12.68 6.45 8.68
C GLY A 10 -11.40 7.26 8.45
N ARG A 11 -10.41 7.17 9.33
CA ARG A 11 -9.16 7.96 9.24
C ARG A 11 -8.20 7.47 8.16
N SER A 12 -8.27 6.20 7.78
CA SER A 12 -7.37 5.62 6.78
C SER A 12 -7.92 4.33 6.17
N TYR A 13 -7.26 3.87 5.12
CA TYR A 13 -7.52 2.60 4.44
C TYR A 13 -6.22 1.80 4.37
N VAL A 14 -6.33 0.47 4.27
CA VAL A 14 -5.20 -0.40 3.94
C VAL A 14 -5.30 -0.76 2.47
N GLY A 15 -4.63 0.01 1.62
CA GLY A 15 -4.84 -0.07 0.17
C GLY A 15 -6.29 0.28 -0.18
N ASN A 16 -7.05 -0.72 -0.66
CA ASN A 16 -8.47 -0.58 -1.00
C ASN A 16 -9.42 -1.09 0.08
N ASP A 17 -8.89 -1.65 1.18
CA ASP A 17 -9.71 -2.30 2.20
C ASP A 17 -10.00 -1.37 3.39
N VAL A 18 -11.22 -1.47 3.91
CA VAL A 18 -11.72 -0.69 5.04
C VAL A 18 -11.15 -1.23 6.35
N LEU A 19 -10.77 -0.32 7.26
CA LEU A 19 -10.40 -0.67 8.63
C LEU A 19 -11.63 -0.75 9.53
N TRP A 20 -11.82 -1.90 10.16
CA TRP A 20 -12.91 -2.18 11.10
C TRP A 20 -12.39 -2.25 12.52
N TRP A 21 -13.21 -1.85 13.48
CA TRP A 21 -12.94 -2.12 14.89
C TRP A 21 -12.85 -3.63 15.12
N ALA A 22 -11.73 -4.09 15.67
CA ALA A 22 -11.53 -5.48 16.02
C ALA A 22 -12.18 -5.82 17.36
N GLU A 23 -12.37 -7.11 17.63
CA GLU A 23 -12.78 -7.57 18.97
C GLU A 23 -11.80 -7.09 20.06
N LYS A 24 -12.35 -6.84 21.25
CA LYS A 24 -11.54 -6.32 22.37
C LYS A 24 -10.37 -7.28 22.65
N GLY A 25 -9.16 -6.71 22.68
CA GLY A 25 -7.92 -7.48 22.91
C GLY A 25 -7.27 -8.04 21.63
N GLN A 26 -7.83 -7.81 20.44
CA GLN A 26 -7.30 -8.34 19.17
C GLN A 26 -6.57 -7.30 18.28
N GLY A 27 -6.12 -6.17 18.84
CA GLY A 27 -5.23 -5.24 18.12
C GLY A 27 -5.87 -3.99 17.52
N GLY A 28 -7.01 -3.53 18.05
CA GLY A 28 -7.60 -2.23 17.71
C GLY A 28 -8.40 -2.25 16.41
N TYR A 29 -7.74 -2.38 15.26
CA TYR A 29 -8.37 -2.34 13.94
C TYR A 29 -7.96 -3.53 13.06
N THR A 30 -8.83 -3.94 12.14
CA THR A 30 -8.61 -5.08 11.25
C THR A 30 -9.30 -4.91 9.90
N THR A 31 -8.75 -5.50 8.85
CA THR A 31 -9.43 -5.67 7.55
C THR A 31 -10.12 -7.03 7.43
N ASP A 32 -9.89 -7.94 8.40
CA ASP A 32 -10.49 -9.28 8.41
C ASP A 32 -11.87 -9.25 9.08
N MET A 33 -12.93 -9.39 8.27
CA MET A 33 -14.31 -9.38 8.75
C MET A 33 -14.63 -10.45 9.80
N ARG A 34 -13.82 -11.53 9.89
CA ARG A 34 -13.97 -12.58 10.91
C ARG A 34 -13.50 -12.14 12.30
N LYS A 35 -12.65 -11.10 12.35
CA LYS A 35 -12.11 -10.49 13.57
C LYS A 35 -12.78 -9.15 13.92
N ALA A 36 -13.60 -8.64 13.00
CA ALA A 36 -14.32 -7.38 13.18
C ALA A 36 -15.42 -7.55 14.24
N ARG A 37 -15.43 -6.63 15.21
CA ARG A 37 -16.43 -6.61 16.27
C ARG A 37 -17.80 -6.21 15.71
N LEU A 38 -18.83 -6.88 16.21
CA LEU A 38 -20.22 -6.52 15.97
C LEU A 38 -20.74 -5.63 17.10
N PHE A 39 -21.49 -4.60 16.70
CA PHE A 39 -22.11 -3.64 17.60
C PHE A 39 -23.62 -3.68 17.42
N THR A 40 -24.34 -3.49 18.51
CA THR A 40 -25.75 -3.13 18.44
C THR A 40 -25.91 -1.71 17.86
N LYS A 41 -27.10 -1.37 17.39
CA LYS A 41 -27.40 -0.01 16.87
C LYS A 41 -27.04 1.09 17.88
N ASP A 42 -27.42 0.90 19.14
CA ASP A 42 -27.23 1.92 20.18
C ASP A 42 -25.75 2.09 20.52
N GLU A 43 -25.00 1.00 20.64
CA GLU A 43 -23.54 1.05 20.81
C GLU A 43 -22.88 1.75 19.62
N ALA A 44 -23.21 1.33 18.40
CA ALA A 44 -22.62 1.90 17.19
C ALA A 44 -22.86 3.43 17.10
N GLN A 45 -24.07 3.88 17.45
CA GLN A 45 -24.38 5.30 17.53
C GLN A 45 -23.62 6.02 18.65
N GLN A 46 -23.46 5.40 19.83
CA GLN A 46 -22.68 5.98 20.93
C GLN A 46 -21.21 6.19 20.54
N TYR A 47 -20.59 5.21 19.87
CA TYR A 47 -19.22 5.33 19.38
C TYR A 47 -19.11 6.44 18.33
N HIS A 48 -20.02 6.50 17.36
CA HIS A 48 -20.03 7.56 16.36
C HIS A 48 -20.21 8.96 16.97
N ASN A 49 -21.08 9.09 17.98
CA ASN A 49 -21.27 10.35 18.71
C ASN A 49 -20.02 10.77 19.49
N ALA A 50 -19.27 9.81 20.04
CA ALA A 50 -18.01 10.07 20.73
C ALA A 50 -16.88 10.42 19.75
N ARG A 51 -16.93 9.88 18.53
CA ARG A 51 -15.91 10.06 17.51
C ARG A 51 -16.51 9.95 16.10
N GLU A 52 -16.55 11.07 15.39
CA GLU A 52 -17.13 11.16 14.03
C GLU A 52 -16.49 10.22 13.00
N THR A 53 -15.24 9.81 13.22
CA THR A 53 -14.50 8.89 12.35
C THR A 53 -14.89 7.43 12.56
N ASP A 54 -15.62 7.09 13.63
CA ASP A 54 -16.16 5.75 13.85
C ASP A 54 -17.50 5.64 13.12
N ILE A 55 -17.49 5.16 11.88
CA ILE A 55 -18.66 5.17 10.98
C ILE A 55 -19.40 3.83 11.09
N PRO A 56 -20.70 3.82 11.48
CA PRO A 56 -21.47 2.60 11.60
C PRO A 56 -22.03 2.13 10.26
N TRP A 57 -21.84 0.84 9.95
CA TRP A 57 -22.32 0.21 8.74
C TRP A 57 -23.20 -1.01 9.06
N PRO A 58 -24.40 -1.15 8.46
CA PRO A 58 -25.23 -2.32 8.67
C PRO A 58 -24.50 -3.61 8.28
N LYS A 59 -24.52 -4.63 9.16
CA LYS A 59 -23.80 -5.89 8.96
C LYS A 59 -24.14 -6.53 7.61
N GLU A 60 -25.43 -6.66 7.32
CA GLU A 60 -25.93 -7.30 6.09
C GLU A 60 -25.48 -6.57 4.82
N TYR A 61 -25.33 -5.24 4.87
CA TYR A 61 -24.87 -4.44 3.74
C TYR A 61 -23.39 -4.72 3.42
N ILE A 62 -22.57 -4.89 4.46
CA ILE A 62 -21.13 -5.16 4.34
C ILE A 62 -20.87 -6.62 3.99
N ASP A 63 -21.56 -7.56 4.63
CA ASP A 63 -21.44 -8.99 4.32
C ASP A 63 -21.71 -9.25 2.83
N ALA A 64 -22.74 -8.62 2.26
CA ALA A 64 -23.09 -8.74 0.85
C ALA A 64 -22.04 -8.16 -0.13
N LYS A 65 -21.09 -7.35 0.36
CA LYS A 65 -20.01 -6.73 -0.44
C LYS A 65 -18.63 -7.24 -0.09
N THR A 66 -18.53 -8.11 0.92
CA THR A 66 -17.27 -8.66 1.37
C THR A 66 -16.77 -9.66 0.34
N ARG A 67 -15.49 -9.55 -0.02
CA ARG A 67 -14.77 -10.52 -0.84
C ARG A 67 -13.67 -11.19 -0.02
N PRO A 68 -13.35 -12.47 -0.24
CA PRO A 68 -12.17 -13.09 0.35
C PRO A 68 -10.90 -12.32 -0.06
N ALA A 69 -10.04 -12.04 0.93
CA ALA A 69 -8.75 -11.40 0.75
C ALA A 69 -7.66 -12.19 1.50
N VAL A 70 -6.42 -12.10 1.01
CA VAL A 70 -5.26 -12.74 1.61
C VAL A 70 -4.40 -11.66 2.25
N ASP A 71 -4.20 -11.77 3.56
CA ASP A 71 -3.30 -10.89 4.29
C ASP A 71 -1.84 -11.32 4.05
N MET A 72 -1.06 -10.36 3.55
CA MET A 72 0.32 -10.59 3.13
C MET A 72 1.25 -10.98 4.28
N GLN A 73 0.87 -10.69 5.53
CA GLN A 73 1.63 -11.08 6.72
C GLN A 73 1.64 -12.59 6.96
N TYR A 74 0.66 -13.32 6.41
CA TYR A 74 0.53 -14.76 6.57
C TYR A 74 1.05 -15.59 5.38
N ILE A 75 1.55 -14.95 4.32
CA ILE A 75 2.06 -15.67 3.15
C ILE A 75 3.59 -15.60 3.09
N LYS A 76 4.20 -16.74 2.78
CA LYS A 76 5.64 -16.84 2.50
C LYS A 76 5.82 -17.47 1.13
N ARG A 77 6.38 -16.69 0.20
CA ARG A 77 6.55 -17.12 -1.20
C ARG A 77 7.45 -18.34 -1.32
N ASP A 78 8.55 -18.36 -0.56
CA ASP A 78 9.53 -19.46 -0.61
C ASP A 78 8.91 -20.79 -0.17
N GLU A 79 8.12 -20.75 0.91
CA GLU A 79 7.36 -21.91 1.41
C GLU A 79 6.31 -22.37 0.40
N ALA A 80 5.54 -21.43 -0.17
CA ALA A 80 4.47 -21.75 -1.12
C ALA A 80 4.97 -22.32 -2.46
N LEU A 81 6.19 -21.95 -2.89
CA LEU A 81 6.77 -22.40 -4.16
C LEU A 81 7.69 -23.61 -4.02
N GLN A 82 8.02 -24.04 -2.80
CA GLN A 82 8.90 -25.17 -2.54
C GLN A 82 8.34 -26.45 -3.20
N GLY A 83 9.16 -27.10 -4.04
CA GLY A 83 8.79 -28.33 -4.74
C GLY A 83 7.85 -28.16 -5.94
N THR A 84 7.40 -26.94 -6.26
CA THR A 84 6.51 -26.68 -7.40
C THR A 84 7.23 -26.65 -8.76
N GLY A 85 8.57 -26.52 -8.75
CA GLY A 85 9.37 -26.31 -9.96
C GLY A 85 9.26 -24.89 -10.55
N ILE A 86 8.42 -24.01 -9.98
CA ILE A 86 8.27 -22.63 -10.42
C ILE A 86 9.45 -21.80 -9.93
N THR A 87 10.16 -21.15 -10.86
CA THR A 87 11.26 -20.23 -10.55
C THR A 87 10.81 -18.79 -10.76
N ILE A 88 10.97 -17.94 -9.74
CA ILE A 88 10.67 -16.50 -9.85
C ILE A 88 11.79 -15.82 -10.65
N ILE A 89 11.41 -15.11 -11.72
CA ILE A 89 12.35 -14.26 -12.46
C ILE A 89 12.74 -13.08 -11.56
N LYS A 90 14.02 -13.01 -11.20
CA LYS A 90 14.56 -11.85 -10.49
C LYS A 90 14.62 -10.66 -11.46
N PRO A 91 14.05 -9.49 -11.12
CA PRO A 91 14.22 -8.31 -11.95
C PRO A 91 15.71 -8.00 -12.11
N THR A 92 16.18 -7.97 -13.36
CA THR A 92 17.50 -7.41 -13.67
C THR A 92 17.39 -5.90 -13.59
N MET A 93 18.17 -5.26 -12.72
CA MET A 93 18.24 -3.80 -12.73
C MET A 93 18.70 -3.36 -14.12
N PRO A 94 18.01 -2.38 -14.76
CA PRO A 94 18.48 -1.86 -16.03
C PRO A 94 19.89 -1.28 -15.83
N PRO A 95 20.76 -1.38 -16.84
CA PRO A 95 22.06 -0.73 -16.77
C PRO A 95 21.84 0.77 -16.52
N ARG A 96 22.65 1.35 -15.63
CA ARG A 96 22.61 2.79 -15.38
C ARG A 96 22.97 3.51 -16.67
N TYR A 97 22.09 4.39 -17.15
CA TYR A 97 22.45 5.28 -18.26
C TYR A 97 23.58 6.19 -17.79
N VAL A 98 24.67 6.20 -18.54
CA VAL A 98 25.82 7.06 -18.27
C VAL A 98 25.79 8.17 -19.30
N ASN A 99 25.57 9.40 -18.84
CA ASN A 99 25.61 10.53 -19.75
C ASN A 99 27.04 10.67 -20.29
N ARG A 100 27.17 10.85 -21.60
CA ARG A 100 28.44 11.13 -22.24
C ARG A 100 28.39 12.51 -22.85
N CYS A 101 29.49 13.24 -22.73
CA CYS A 101 29.63 14.50 -23.42
C CYS A 101 29.58 14.28 -24.95
N GLY A 102 28.74 15.03 -25.66
CA GLY A 102 28.62 14.96 -27.13
C GLY A 102 29.87 15.42 -27.88
N GLY A 103 30.73 16.22 -27.23
CA GLY A 103 32.00 16.67 -27.81
C GLY A 103 33.16 15.69 -27.60
N CYS A 104 33.48 15.38 -26.34
CA CYS A 104 34.68 14.59 -26.00
C CYS A 104 34.43 13.17 -25.50
N GLY A 105 33.16 12.77 -25.35
CA GLY A 105 32.77 11.42 -24.91
C GLY A 105 33.07 11.09 -23.45
N CYS A 106 33.54 12.04 -22.63
CA CYS A 106 33.75 11.80 -21.20
C CYS A 106 32.41 11.55 -20.50
N PHE A 107 32.44 10.77 -19.42
CA PHE A 107 31.25 10.55 -18.60
C PHE A 107 30.89 11.83 -17.85
N LEU A 108 29.60 12.14 -17.82
CA LEU A 108 29.01 13.26 -17.11
C LEU A 108 28.04 12.73 -16.05
N SER A 109 28.05 13.33 -14.87
CA SER A 109 26.95 13.17 -13.91
C SER A 109 25.72 13.94 -14.39
N ASP A 110 24.54 13.63 -13.84
CA ASP A 110 23.29 14.32 -14.20
C ASP A 110 23.39 15.84 -13.96
N VAL A 111 24.13 16.27 -12.92
CA VAL A 111 24.40 17.68 -12.64
C VAL A 111 25.27 18.31 -13.72
N GLN A 112 26.31 17.60 -14.19
CA GLN A 112 27.22 18.10 -15.23
C GLN A 112 26.60 18.17 -16.62
N VAL A 113 25.54 17.39 -16.88
CA VAL A 113 24.77 17.51 -18.13
C VAL A 113 24.03 18.84 -18.18
N VAL A 114 23.46 19.28 -17.06
CA VAL A 114 22.66 20.50 -17.00
C VAL A 114 23.45 21.75 -16.61
N ASP A 115 24.75 21.60 -16.34
CA ASP A 115 25.62 22.69 -15.90
C ASP A 115 25.82 23.71 -17.03
N SER A 116 25.58 24.98 -16.72
CA SER A 116 25.84 26.11 -17.61
C SER A 116 27.32 26.28 -17.97
N CYS A 117 28.24 25.76 -17.15
CA CYS A 117 29.67 25.77 -17.43
C CYS A 117 30.08 24.76 -18.52
N GLY A 118 29.16 23.90 -18.96
CA GLY A 118 29.40 22.87 -19.96
C GLY A 118 30.25 21.71 -19.45
N CYS A 119 30.72 20.87 -20.38
CA CYS A 119 31.56 19.72 -20.05
C CYS A 119 32.86 20.15 -19.33
N PRO A 120 33.21 19.57 -18.16
CA PRO A 120 34.41 19.94 -17.42
C PRO A 120 35.72 19.61 -18.16
N LYS A 121 35.67 18.77 -19.20
CA LYS A 121 36.83 18.38 -19.98
C LYS A 121 37.01 19.22 -21.25
N CYS A 122 35.93 19.46 -22.01
CA CYS A 122 36.02 20.10 -23.32
C CYS A 122 35.11 21.32 -23.50
N GLY A 123 34.37 21.74 -22.47
CA GLY A 123 33.48 22.90 -22.49
C GLY A 123 32.22 22.76 -23.35
N ALA A 124 31.99 21.61 -24.00
CA ALA A 124 30.81 21.41 -24.84
C ALA A 124 29.53 21.47 -23.99
N ASP A 125 28.49 22.15 -24.49
CA ASP A 125 27.16 22.18 -23.88
C ASP A 125 26.46 20.84 -24.11
N ASN A 126 25.97 20.22 -23.04
CA ASN A 126 25.26 18.94 -23.09
C ASN A 126 23.83 19.06 -22.52
N ARG A 127 23.36 20.29 -22.27
CA ARG A 127 21.99 20.54 -21.84
C ARG A 127 21.00 20.05 -22.92
N PRO A 128 19.85 19.46 -22.53
CA PRO A 128 18.79 19.09 -23.45
C PRO A 128 18.24 20.27 -24.25
#